data_AF-A0A2J4XVP9-F1
#
_entry.id   AF-A0A2J4XVP9-F1
#
_cell.length_a   1.000
_cell.length_b   1.000
_cell.length_c   1.000
_cell.angle_alpha   90.00
_cell.angle_beta   90.00
_cell.angle_gamma   90.00
#
_symmetry.space_group_name_H-M   'P 1'
#
loop_
_entity.id
_entity.type
_entity.pdbx_description
1 polymer ?
#
loop_
_entity_poly.entity_id
_entity_poly.type
_entity_poly.pdbx_seq_one_letter_code
_entity_poly.pdbx_strand_id
1 'polypeptide(L)'
;GTRFINISPVRNDLSAVESAEWLAVRPGTDTALLLALCYVLINESLYDSGFIASHTVGFAPYRAYLMGESDGVAKTPEWAAAITGIEAQRIAALAREMASQRTMVNISWSIQRARQGEQAYWATVALTALLGQIGTPGGGLGFGYACTNLAGAARKAFSGPRLPAGENAVNQVIPVARLSDMLLHPGEAYEFDGQHLRYPDIRLVY
;
A
#
# COMPACT_ATOMS: atom_id res chain seq x y z
N GLY A 1 9.12 3.80 -23.41
CA GLY A 1 8.16 2.75 -23.00
C GLY A 1 8.22 2.56 -21.50
N THR A 2 7.24 1.87 -20.90
CA THR A 2 7.20 1.59 -19.45
C THR A 2 7.96 0.30 -19.14
N ARG A 3 8.79 0.32 -18.08
CA ARG A 3 9.46 -0.88 -17.55
C ARG A 3 8.54 -1.56 -16.53
N PHE A 4 8.44 -2.88 -16.59
CA PHE A 4 7.64 -3.69 -15.67
C PHE A 4 8.55 -4.61 -14.88
N ILE A 5 8.28 -4.75 -13.58
CA ILE A 5 8.99 -5.64 -12.68
C ILE A 5 7.94 -6.47 -11.94
N ASN A 6 8.00 -7.79 -12.11
CA ASN A 6 7.19 -8.75 -11.38
C ASN A 6 7.97 -9.24 -10.16
N ILE A 7 7.58 -8.77 -8.97
CA ILE A 7 8.11 -9.26 -7.70
C ILE A 7 7.10 -10.28 -7.16
N SER A 8 7.34 -11.56 -7.44
CA SER A 8 6.44 -12.65 -7.07
C SER A 8 7.21 -13.96 -7.01
N PRO A 9 6.85 -14.91 -6.13
CA PRO A 9 7.33 -16.29 -6.25
C PRO A 9 6.90 -16.98 -7.56
N VAL A 10 5.90 -16.44 -8.27
CA VAL A 10 5.36 -16.99 -9.51
C VAL A 10 5.67 -16.06 -10.70
N ARG A 11 6.55 -16.53 -11.60
CA ARG A 11 6.94 -15.79 -12.82
C ARG A 11 5.74 -15.41 -13.69
N ASN A 12 4.74 -16.29 -13.75
CA ASN A 12 3.60 -16.16 -14.66
C ASN A 12 2.58 -15.09 -14.22
N ASP A 13 2.71 -14.48 -13.05
CA ASP A 13 1.81 -13.42 -12.57
C ASP A 13 1.81 -12.19 -13.49
N LEU A 14 2.83 -12.03 -14.33
CA LEU A 14 2.90 -10.98 -15.35
C LEU A 14 3.29 -11.51 -16.74
N SER A 15 2.87 -12.74 -17.08
CA SER A 15 3.22 -13.42 -18.34
C SER A 15 2.80 -12.68 -19.61
N ALA A 16 1.78 -11.81 -19.54
CA ALA A 16 1.33 -10.99 -20.67
C ALA A 16 2.32 -9.86 -21.03
N VAL A 17 3.31 -9.59 -20.18
CA VAL A 17 4.35 -8.58 -20.42
C VAL A 17 5.69 -9.30 -20.56
N GLU A 18 6.04 -9.69 -21.79
CA GLU A 18 7.24 -10.49 -22.06
C GLU A 18 8.55 -9.83 -21.58
N SER A 19 8.61 -8.50 -21.60
CA SER A 19 9.76 -7.71 -21.16
C SER A 19 9.82 -7.47 -19.65
N ALA A 20 8.87 -8.00 -18.87
CA ALA A 20 8.85 -7.83 -17.43
C ALA A 20 10.04 -8.57 -16.79
N GLU A 21 10.83 -7.82 -16.04
CA GLU A 21 11.86 -8.42 -15.19
C GLU A 21 11.18 -9.20 -14.06
N TRP A 22 11.64 -10.41 -13.78
CA TRP A 22 11.09 -11.23 -12.70
C TRP A 22 12.07 -11.33 -11.53
N LEU A 23 11.63 -10.90 -10.36
CA LEU A 23 12.34 -11.03 -9.10
C LEU A 23 11.62 -12.06 -8.22
N ALA A 24 12.23 -13.24 -8.08
CA ALA A 24 11.67 -14.37 -7.36
C ALA A 24 11.82 -14.20 -5.84
N VAL A 25 10.93 -13.42 -5.23
CA VAL A 25 10.90 -13.22 -3.78
C VAL A 25 10.46 -14.49 -3.05
N ARG A 26 11.13 -14.84 -1.95
CA ARG A 26 10.70 -15.92 -1.05
C ARG A 26 9.32 -15.56 -0.46
N PRO A 27 8.30 -16.44 -0.54
CA PRO A 27 6.96 -16.14 -0.02
C PRO A 27 6.97 -15.67 1.44
N GLY A 28 6.24 -14.58 1.74
CA GLY A 28 6.12 -14.04 3.11
C GLY A 28 7.29 -13.17 3.55
N THR A 29 8.19 -12.79 2.64
CA THR A 29 9.37 -11.94 2.95
C THR A 29 9.30 -10.54 2.35
N ASP A 30 8.15 -10.17 1.78
CA ASP A 30 7.90 -8.92 1.08
C ASP A 30 8.21 -7.69 1.94
N THR A 31 7.88 -7.75 3.23
CA THR A 31 8.17 -6.65 4.16
C THR A 31 9.67 -6.40 4.28
N ALA A 32 10.51 -7.45 4.29
CA ALA A 32 11.97 -7.27 4.35
C ALA A 32 12.50 -6.58 3.10
N LEU A 33 12.00 -6.95 1.91
CA LEU A 33 12.33 -6.27 0.67
C LEU A 33 11.94 -4.78 0.71
N LEU A 34 10.69 -4.48 1.10
CA LEU A 34 10.18 -3.11 1.16
C LEU A 34 10.97 -2.24 2.14
N LEU A 35 11.33 -2.78 3.31
CA LEU A 35 12.16 -2.08 4.29
C LEU A 35 13.56 -1.78 3.74
N ALA A 36 14.18 -2.70 3.01
CA ALA A 36 15.49 -2.46 2.40
C ALA A 36 15.44 -1.45 1.25
N LEU A 37 14.35 -1.40 0.48
CA LEU A 37 14.14 -0.33 -0.49
C LEU A 37 14.04 1.03 0.22
N CYS A 38 13.27 1.12 1.32
CA CYS A 38 13.18 2.34 2.13
C CYS A 38 14.54 2.74 2.72
N TYR A 39 15.32 1.76 3.20
CA TYR A 39 16.67 1.99 3.73
C TYR A 39 17.54 2.67 2.69
N VAL A 40 17.58 2.16 1.45
CA VAL A 40 18.41 2.73 0.38
C VAL A 40 17.98 4.16 0.05
N LEU A 41 16.67 4.41 -0.07
CA LEU A 41 16.14 5.75 -0.34
C LEU A 41 16.56 6.76 0.74
N ILE A 42 16.56 6.36 2.00
CA ILE A 42 16.94 7.23 3.12
C ILE A 42 18.45 7.39 3.21
N ASN A 43 19.20 6.28 3.18
CA ASN A 43 20.65 6.25 3.33
C ASN A 43 21.36 7.03 2.22
N GLU A 44 20.83 6.99 0.99
CA GLU A 44 21.37 7.73 -0.15
C GLU A 44 20.72 9.10 -0.35
N SER A 45 19.84 9.54 0.56
CA SER A 45 19.12 10.82 0.48
C SER A 45 18.34 11.01 -0.84
N LEU A 46 17.72 9.93 -1.34
CA LEU A 46 16.93 9.89 -2.57
C LEU A 46 15.43 10.08 -2.34
N TYR A 47 14.97 10.14 -1.08
CA TYR A 47 13.58 10.34 -0.74
C TYR A 47 13.14 11.82 -0.88
N ASP A 48 11.86 12.04 -1.13
CA ASP A 48 11.28 13.38 -1.22
C ASP A 48 11.05 13.97 0.18
N SER A 49 12.05 14.72 0.66
CA SER A 49 11.98 15.38 1.97
C SER A 49 10.82 16.38 2.09
N GLY A 50 10.41 17.03 1.00
CA GLY A 50 9.30 17.97 0.98
C GLY A 50 7.97 17.27 1.20
N PHE A 51 7.74 16.16 0.49
CA PHE A 51 6.56 15.33 0.65
C PHE A 51 6.49 14.74 2.07
N ILE A 52 7.60 14.19 2.56
CA ILE A 52 7.68 13.64 3.92
C ILE A 52 7.33 14.69 4.98
N ALA A 53 7.88 15.90 4.88
CA ALA A 53 7.62 16.96 5.85
C ALA A 53 6.17 17.47 5.85
N SER A 54 5.51 17.47 4.69
CA SER A 54 4.19 18.09 4.52
C SER A 54 3.01 17.11 4.61
N HIS A 55 3.22 15.83 4.26
CA HIS A 55 2.14 14.85 4.10
C HIS A 55 2.28 13.60 4.98
N THR A 56 3.30 13.53 5.84
CA THR A 56 3.53 12.35 6.69
C THR A 56 3.82 12.72 8.14
N VAL A 57 3.67 11.73 9.03
CA VAL A 57 4.07 11.79 10.44
C VAL A 57 4.86 10.54 10.80
N GLY A 58 5.70 10.62 11.83
CA GLY A 58 6.45 9.45 12.32
C GLY A 58 7.71 9.08 11.52
N PHE A 59 8.20 9.96 10.63
CA PHE A 59 9.41 9.70 9.84
C PHE A 59 10.66 9.45 10.72
N ALA A 60 10.86 10.25 11.77
CA ALA A 60 12.04 10.14 12.64
C ALA A 60 12.21 8.75 13.28
N PRO A 61 11.22 8.19 14.01
CA PRO A 61 11.34 6.83 14.56
C PRO A 61 11.43 5.76 13.49
N TYR A 62 10.76 5.94 12.33
CA TYR A 62 10.85 4.99 11.22
C TYR A 62 12.26 4.94 10.61
N ARG A 63 12.88 6.11 10.38
CA ARG A 63 14.27 6.22 9.96
C ARG A 63 15.20 5.53 10.95
N ALA A 64 15.06 5.82 12.25
CA ALA A 64 15.92 5.24 13.27
C ALA A 64 15.87 3.70 13.24
N TYR A 65 14.68 3.11 13.07
CA TYR A 65 14.53 1.66 12.91
C TYR A 65 15.16 1.10 11.63
N LEU A 66 14.99 1.80 10.50
CA LEU A 66 15.59 1.37 9.23
C LEU A 66 17.12 1.43 9.29
N MET A 67 17.68 2.48 9.89
CA MET A 67 19.12 2.66 10.04
C MET A 67 19.74 1.76 11.12
N GLY A 68 18.93 1.00 11.87
CA GLY A 68 19.39 0.14 12.96
C GLY A 68 19.74 0.90 14.24
N GLU A 69 19.39 2.18 14.33
CA GLU A 69 19.64 3.02 15.50
C GLU A 69 18.79 2.59 16.72
N SER A 70 17.62 2.00 16.48
CA SER A 70 16.71 1.56 17.56
C SER A 70 16.92 0.11 18.02
N ASP A 71 17.41 -0.77 17.15
CA ASP A 71 17.46 -2.23 17.40
C ASP A 71 18.84 -2.87 17.08
N GLY A 72 19.81 -2.08 16.64
CA GLY A 72 21.16 -2.53 16.27
C GLY A 72 21.24 -3.23 14.91
N VAL A 73 20.15 -3.31 14.14
CA VAL A 73 20.10 -4.03 12.86
C VAL A 73 19.66 -3.10 11.75
N ALA A 74 20.61 -2.59 10.98
CA ALA A 74 20.30 -1.82 9.78
C ALA A 74 19.58 -2.71 8.74
N LYS A 75 18.51 -2.19 8.14
CA LYS A 75 17.70 -2.91 7.16
C LYS A 75 18.33 -2.82 5.76
N THR A 76 19.61 -3.17 5.66
CA THR A 76 20.39 -3.01 4.42
C THR A 76 19.93 -3.96 3.30
N PRO A 77 20.33 -3.71 2.04
CA PRO A 77 20.10 -4.67 0.95
C PRO A 77 20.66 -6.07 1.23
N GLU A 78 21.82 -6.18 1.89
CA GLU A 78 22.43 -7.47 2.28
C GLU A 78 21.60 -8.21 3.32
N TRP A 79 21.06 -7.48 4.30
CA TRP A 79 20.12 -8.01 5.28
C TRP A 79 18.87 -8.58 4.60
N ALA A 80 18.26 -7.81 3.69
CA ALA A 80 17.08 -8.27 2.97
C ALA A 80 17.40 -9.41 1.99
N ALA A 81 18.59 -9.44 1.38
CA ALA A 81 18.99 -10.50 0.45
C ALA A 81 18.99 -11.88 1.12
N ALA A 82 19.52 -11.98 2.35
CA ALA A 82 19.50 -13.22 3.12
C ALA A 82 18.08 -13.74 3.41
N ILE A 83 17.12 -12.82 3.60
CA ILE A 83 15.73 -13.13 3.94
C ILE A 83 14.92 -13.44 2.68
N THR A 84 15.04 -12.61 1.65
CA THR A 84 14.17 -12.61 0.46
C THR A 84 14.66 -13.52 -0.64
N GLY A 85 15.97 -13.80 -0.69
CA GLY A 85 16.62 -14.49 -1.80
C GLY A 85 16.90 -13.62 -3.04
N ILE A 86 16.57 -12.32 -3.01
CA ILE A 86 16.90 -11.37 -4.08
C ILE A 86 18.29 -10.79 -3.82
N GLU A 87 19.13 -10.68 -4.84
CA GLU A 87 20.48 -10.13 -4.70
C GLU A 87 20.49 -8.69 -4.17
N ALA A 88 21.36 -8.41 -3.19
CA ALA A 88 21.49 -7.11 -2.55
C ALA A 88 21.73 -5.97 -3.56
N GLN A 89 22.60 -6.21 -4.54
CA GLN A 89 22.88 -5.23 -5.60
C GLN A 89 21.62 -4.88 -6.41
N ARG A 90 20.75 -5.87 -6.66
CA ARG A 90 19.50 -5.63 -7.38
C ARG A 90 18.50 -4.85 -6.54
N ILE A 91 18.38 -5.14 -5.25
CA ILE A 91 17.53 -4.38 -4.32
C ILE A 91 17.96 -2.91 -4.30
N ALA A 92 19.27 -2.64 -4.17
CA ALA A 92 19.80 -1.28 -4.19
C ALA A 92 19.56 -0.56 -5.52
N ALA A 93 19.82 -1.24 -6.65
CA ALA A 93 19.56 -0.70 -7.97
C ALA A 93 18.07 -0.40 -8.18
N LEU A 94 17.17 -1.26 -7.69
CA LEU A 94 15.73 -1.07 -7.79
C LEU A 94 15.28 0.20 -7.04
N ALA A 95 15.74 0.41 -5.81
CA ALA A 95 15.41 1.63 -5.05
C ALA A 95 15.86 2.90 -5.79
N ARG A 96 17.07 2.91 -6.36
CA ARG A 96 17.59 4.04 -7.16
C ARG A 96 16.78 4.26 -8.44
N GLU A 97 16.42 3.19 -9.14
CA GLU A 97 15.54 3.23 -10.31
C GLU A 97 14.19 3.86 -9.95
N MET A 98 13.57 3.40 -8.85
CA MET A 98 12.27 3.91 -8.38
C MET A 98 12.32 5.41 -8.05
N ALA A 99 13.40 5.89 -7.44
CA ALA A 99 13.59 7.30 -7.12
C ALA A 99 13.80 8.18 -8.37
N SER A 100 14.51 7.66 -9.38
CA SER A 100 14.84 8.41 -10.60
C SER A 100 13.71 8.47 -11.65
N GLN A 101 12.64 7.70 -11.46
CA GLN A 101 11.56 7.54 -12.43
C GLN A 101 10.18 7.74 -11.80
N ARG A 102 9.19 8.07 -12.63
CA ARG A 102 7.77 7.99 -12.23
C ARG A 102 7.42 6.51 -12.03
N THR A 103 7.06 6.15 -10.80
CA THR A 103 6.91 4.78 -10.32
C THR A 103 5.52 4.59 -9.72
N MET A 104 4.81 3.58 -10.22
CA MET A 104 3.56 3.07 -9.66
C MET A 104 3.83 1.71 -8.99
N VAL A 105 3.51 1.60 -7.70
CA VAL A 105 3.63 0.33 -6.95
C VAL A 105 2.26 -0.32 -6.84
N ASN A 106 2.07 -1.43 -7.55
CA ASN A 106 0.85 -2.25 -7.41
C ASN A 106 1.16 -3.44 -6.50
N ILE A 107 0.36 -3.62 -5.46
CA ILE A 107 0.53 -4.71 -4.50
C ILE A 107 -0.71 -5.61 -4.45
N SER A 108 -0.48 -6.92 -4.43
CA SER A 108 -1.55 -7.92 -4.44
C SER A 108 -2.26 -8.01 -3.09
N TRP A 109 -3.52 -8.44 -3.09
CA TRP A 109 -4.26 -8.80 -1.88
C TRP A 109 -3.84 -10.14 -1.28
N SER A 110 -3.05 -10.96 -1.99
CA SER A 110 -2.57 -12.24 -1.44
C SER A 110 -1.66 -12.05 -0.24
N ILE A 111 -0.77 -11.05 -0.27
CA ILE A 111 0.28 -10.91 0.74
C ILE A 111 -0.25 -10.53 2.12
N GLN A 112 -1.43 -9.89 2.19
CA GLN A 112 -2.07 -9.57 3.48
C GLN A 112 -2.81 -10.76 4.10
N ARG A 113 -3.03 -11.84 3.34
CA ARG A 113 -3.57 -13.12 3.85
C ARG A 113 -2.46 -14.04 4.37
N ALA A 114 -1.54 -13.45 5.12
CA ALA A 114 -0.43 -14.13 5.76
C ALA A 114 -0.28 -13.59 7.19
N ARG A 115 0.49 -14.31 8.01
CA ARG A 115 0.88 -13.80 9.34
C ARG A 115 1.61 -12.48 9.16
N GLN A 116 1.20 -11.45 9.92
CA GLN A 116 1.76 -10.09 9.83
C GLN A 116 1.61 -9.44 8.44
N GLY A 117 0.58 -9.86 7.68
CA GLY A 117 0.33 -9.37 6.32
C GLY A 117 0.04 -7.87 6.24
N GLU A 118 -0.43 -7.26 7.33
CA GLU A 118 -0.63 -5.82 7.45
C GLU A 118 0.69 -5.03 7.32
N GLN A 119 1.82 -5.64 7.68
CA GLN A 119 3.13 -4.99 7.66
C GLN A 119 3.60 -4.69 6.24
N ALA A 120 3.33 -5.57 5.29
CA ALA A 120 3.72 -5.36 3.89
C ALA A 120 2.94 -4.20 3.26
N TYR A 121 1.68 -4.03 3.65
CA TYR A 121 0.84 -2.91 3.21
C TYR A 121 1.35 -1.59 3.78
N TRP A 122 1.60 -1.53 5.10
CA TRP A 122 2.18 -0.35 5.74
C TRP A 122 3.55 0.01 5.17
N ALA A 123 4.44 -0.96 4.96
CA ALA A 123 5.75 -0.73 4.36
C ALA A 123 5.65 -0.21 2.91
N THR A 124 4.61 -0.60 2.17
CA THR A 124 4.37 -0.10 0.81
C THR A 124 3.88 1.34 0.80
N VAL A 125 3.01 1.71 1.74
CA VAL A 125 2.61 3.11 1.94
C VAL A 125 3.83 3.94 2.33
N ALA A 126 4.66 3.47 3.24
CA ALA A 126 5.90 4.16 3.64
C ALA A 126 6.86 4.33 2.46
N LEU A 127 7.11 3.27 1.68
CA LEU A 127 7.97 3.31 0.49
C LEU A 127 7.48 4.34 -0.53
N THR A 128 6.18 4.31 -0.85
CA THR A 128 5.60 5.23 -1.85
C THR A 128 5.49 6.67 -1.35
N ALA A 129 5.36 6.86 -0.03
CA ALA A 129 5.47 8.18 0.59
C ALA A 129 6.91 8.71 0.54
N LEU A 130 7.93 7.87 0.77
CA LEU A 130 9.34 8.25 0.60
C LEU A 130 9.66 8.66 -0.84
N LEU A 131 9.05 8.03 -1.83
CA LEU A 131 9.21 8.42 -3.23
C LEU A 131 8.54 9.78 -3.54
N GLY A 132 7.57 10.22 -2.75
CA GLY A 132 6.87 11.51 -2.92
C GLY A 132 5.92 11.59 -4.11
N GLN A 133 5.55 10.45 -4.72
CA GLN A 133 4.81 10.44 -5.99
C GLN A 133 3.30 10.17 -5.81
N ILE A 134 2.82 10.04 -4.57
CA ILE A 134 1.40 9.83 -4.27
C ILE A 134 0.60 11.05 -4.74
N GLY A 135 -0.52 10.80 -5.44
CA GLY A 135 -1.38 11.85 -5.99
C GLY A 135 -0.95 12.37 -7.36
N THR A 136 0.16 11.88 -7.93
CA THR A 136 0.62 12.28 -9.26
C THR A 136 0.15 11.30 -10.35
N PRO A 137 -0.09 11.74 -11.61
CA PRO A 137 -0.44 10.84 -12.70
C PRO A 137 0.65 9.77 -12.92
N GLY A 138 0.26 8.49 -12.85
CA GLY A 138 1.17 7.35 -13.02
C GLY A 138 2.13 7.11 -11.85
N GLY A 139 1.97 7.79 -10.71
CA GLY A 139 2.79 7.62 -9.51
C GLY A 139 2.00 7.14 -8.31
N GLY A 140 2.71 6.73 -7.26
CA GLY A 140 2.13 6.31 -6.00
C GLY A 140 1.88 4.80 -5.94
N LEU A 141 0.75 4.40 -5.38
CA LEU A 141 0.41 3.00 -5.16
C LEU A 141 -1.02 2.63 -5.54
N GLY A 142 -1.22 1.34 -5.79
CA GLY A 142 -2.52 0.73 -5.94
C GLY A 142 -2.60 -0.59 -5.18
N PHE A 143 -3.72 -0.81 -4.50
CA PHE A 143 -4.00 -2.06 -3.81
C PHE A 143 -4.88 -2.96 -4.67
N GLY A 144 -4.24 -3.93 -5.33
CA GLY A 144 -4.92 -5.02 -6.02
C GLY A 144 -5.61 -4.62 -7.32
N TYR A 145 -4.99 -3.78 -8.14
CA TYR A 145 -5.55 -3.38 -9.45
C TYR A 145 -5.99 -4.59 -10.30
N ALA A 146 -5.34 -5.75 -10.16
CA ALA A 146 -5.71 -6.98 -10.88
C ALA A 146 -6.30 -8.09 -10.01
N CYS A 147 -6.48 -7.88 -8.70
CA CYS A 147 -6.87 -8.96 -7.78
C CYS A 147 -8.31 -9.46 -7.93
N THR A 148 -9.17 -8.68 -8.59
CA THR A 148 -10.55 -9.07 -8.91
C THR A 148 -10.75 -9.44 -10.37
N ASN A 149 -9.68 -9.46 -11.18
CA ASN A 149 -9.75 -9.64 -12.63
C ASN A 149 -10.66 -8.59 -13.33
N LEU A 150 -10.74 -7.38 -12.76
CA LEU A 150 -11.60 -6.30 -13.27
C LEU A 150 -10.83 -5.14 -13.93
N ALA A 151 -9.52 -5.01 -13.72
CA ALA A 151 -8.76 -3.95 -14.39
C ALA A 151 -8.77 -4.15 -15.91
N GLY A 152 -9.31 -3.16 -16.62
CA GLY A 152 -9.44 -3.19 -18.08
C GLY A 152 -10.56 -4.08 -18.61
N ALA A 153 -11.30 -4.80 -17.76
CA ALA A 153 -12.42 -5.62 -18.20
C ALA A 153 -13.66 -4.76 -18.47
N ALA A 154 -14.25 -4.89 -19.66
CA ALA A 154 -15.55 -4.28 -19.96
C ALA A 154 -16.63 -4.93 -19.08
N ARG A 155 -17.03 -4.22 -18.02
CA ARG A 155 -18.05 -4.71 -17.09
C ARG A 155 -19.41 -4.63 -17.77
N LYS A 156 -19.99 -5.77 -18.15
CA LYS A 156 -21.42 -5.83 -18.48
C LYS A 156 -22.18 -5.61 -17.18
N ALA A 157 -22.84 -4.47 -17.04
CA ALA A 157 -23.73 -4.19 -15.93
C ALA A 157 -25.00 -5.03 -16.08
N PHE A 158 -24.94 -6.30 -15.71
CA PHE A 158 -26.13 -7.12 -15.55
C PHE A 158 -26.27 -7.50 -14.08
N SER A 159 -27.49 -7.42 -13.59
CA SER A 159 -27.84 -7.86 -12.25
C SER A 159 -28.22 -9.33 -12.29
N GLY A 160 -27.75 -10.12 -11.33
CA GLY A 160 -28.41 -11.39 -11.01
C GLY A 160 -29.84 -11.15 -10.50
N PRO A 161 -30.68 -12.20 -10.43
CA PRO A 161 -31.99 -12.11 -9.78
C PRO A 161 -31.79 -11.65 -8.32
N ARG A 162 -32.54 -10.63 -7.91
CA ARG A 162 -32.52 -10.07 -6.56
C ARG A 162 -33.94 -10.09 -5.99
N LEU A 163 -34.06 -10.37 -4.70
CA LEU A 163 -35.30 -10.11 -3.98
C LEU A 163 -35.50 -8.59 -3.87
N PRO A 164 -36.74 -8.08 -3.88
CA PRO A 164 -37.01 -6.68 -3.61
C PRO A 164 -36.48 -6.31 -2.22
N ALA A 165 -35.56 -5.33 -2.15
CA ALA A 165 -34.98 -4.88 -0.88
C ALA A 165 -35.89 -3.92 -0.10
N GLY A 166 -36.99 -3.47 -0.71
CA GLY A 166 -37.85 -2.41 -0.16
C GLY A 166 -37.14 -1.05 -0.13
N GLU A 167 -37.80 -0.07 0.49
CA GLU A 167 -37.19 1.23 0.80
C GLU A 167 -36.76 1.25 2.27
N ASN A 168 -35.50 1.61 2.53
CA ASN A 168 -35.04 1.84 3.89
C ASN A 168 -35.52 3.21 4.35
N ALA A 169 -36.40 3.25 5.35
CA ALA A 169 -36.91 4.51 5.93
C ALA A 169 -35.83 5.34 6.64
N VAL A 170 -34.66 4.75 6.92
CA VAL A 170 -33.51 5.44 7.51
C VAL A 170 -32.65 6.05 6.40
N ASN A 171 -32.73 7.38 6.26
CA ASN A 171 -31.98 8.14 5.26
C ASN A 171 -30.59 8.62 5.78
N GLN A 172 -30.22 8.23 6.99
CA GLN A 172 -28.95 8.61 7.60
C GLN A 172 -27.82 7.74 7.05
N VAL A 173 -26.77 8.37 6.54
CA VAL A 173 -25.61 7.69 5.95
C VAL A 173 -24.44 7.75 6.93
N ILE A 174 -23.75 6.62 7.07
CA ILE A 174 -22.59 6.48 7.94
C ILE A 174 -21.40 6.13 7.05
N PRO A 175 -20.38 6.99 6.96
CA PRO A 175 -19.15 6.62 6.30
C PRO A 175 -18.51 5.41 6.99
N VAL A 176 -18.15 4.37 6.24
CA VAL A 176 -17.51 3.17 6.78
C VAL A 176 -16.26 3.51 7.60
N ALA A 177 -15.49 4.52 7.17
CA ALA A 177 -14.30 5.00 7.87
C ALA A 177 -14.58 5.67 9.23
N ARG A 178 -15.84 5.97 9.55
CA ARG A 178 -16.28 6.68 10.77
C ARG A 178 -17.13 5.81 11.69
N LEU A 179 -17.22 4.51 11.44
CA LEU A 179 -18.09 3.61 12.20
C LEU A 179 -17.75 3.61 13.71
N SER A 180 -16.45 3.55 14.05
CA SER A 180 -15.99 3.58 15.44
C SER A 180 -16.27 4.93 16.10
N ASP A 181 -15.95 6.04 15.42
CA ASP A 181 -16.19 7.40 15.92
C ASP A 181 -17.68 7.60 16.24
N MET A 182 -18.56 7.18 15.33
CA MET A 182 -20.01 7.25 15.52
C MET A 182 -20.50 6.48 16.76
N LEU A 183 -19.98 5.26 16.98
CA LEU A 183 -20.38 4.44 18.13
C LEU A 183 -19.90 5.03 19.47
N LEU A 184 -18.75 5.72 19.46
CA LEU A 184 -18.18 6.34 20.65
C LEU A 184 -18.78 7.74 20.95
N HIS A 185 -19.25 8.45 19.92
CA HIS A 185 -19.64 9.85 19.98
C HIS A 185 -21.03 10.12 19.35
N PRO A 186 -22.11 9.46 19.81
CA PRO A 186 -23.43 9.64 19.23
C PRO A 186 -23.91 11.10 19.35
N GLY A 187 -24.49 11.65 18.27
CA GLY A 187 -25.02 13.01 18.21
C GLY A 187 -23.99 14.12 17.98
N GLU A 188 -22.69 13.84 18.09
CA GLU A 188 -21.62 14.82 17.84
C GLU A 188 -21.54 15.20 16.35
N ALA A 189 -21.05 16.41 16.09
CA ALA A 189 -20.86 16.91 14.73
C ALA A 189 -19.54 16.38 14.13
N TYR A 190 -19.52 16.10 12.84
CA TYR A 190 -18.33 15.65 12.13
C TYR A 190 -18.29 16.17 10.69
N GLU A 191 -17.08 16.20 10.13
CA GLU A 191 -16.88 16.51 8.72
C GLU A 191 -16.57 15.23 7.93
N PHE A 192 -17.23 15.10 6.78
CA PHE A 192 -16.96 14.04 5.81
C PHE A 192 -17.29 14.51 4.40
N ASP A 193 -16.33 14.35 3.50
CA ASP A 193 -16.48 14.69 2.07
C ASP A 193 -16.98 16.14 1.84
N GLY A 194 -16.43 17.09 2.60
CA GLY A 194 -16.79 18.51 2.54
C GLY A 194 -18.14 18.88 3.17
N GLN A 195 -18.84 17.93 3.81
CA GLN A 195 -20.13 18.16 4.46
C GLN A 195 -19.98 18.19 5.99
N HIS A 196 -20.81 19.00 6.64
CA HIS A 196 -20.96 19.01 8.09
C HIS A 196 -22.18 18.16 8.47
N LEU A 197 -21.93 17.05 9.16
CA LEU A 197 -22.94 16.04 9.50
C LEU A 197 -22.97 15.82 11.02
N ARG A 198 -23.94 15.04 11.50
CA ARG A 198 -24.02 14.59 12.89
C ARG A 198 -24.10 13.08 12.97
N TYR A 199 -23.41 12.50 13.94
CA TYR A 199 -23.45 11.06 14.15
C TYR A 199 -24.86 10.63 14.61
N PRO A 200 -25.46 9.63 13.95
CA PRO A 200 -26.71 9.04 14.43
C PRO A 200 -26.49 8.30 15.76
N ASP A 201 -27.49 8.32 16.64
CA ASP A 201 -27.49 7.44 17.83
C ASP A 201 -27.88 6.02 17.38
N ILE A 202 -26.87 5.15 17.27
CA ILE A 202 -27.03 3.78 16.80
C ILE A 202 -26.65 2.81 17.91
N ARG A 203 -27.48 1.78 18.07
CA ARG A 203 -27.25 0.70 19.03
C ARG A 203 -27.10 -0.62 18.29
N LEU A 204 -26.12 -1.41 18.70
CA LEU A 204 -26.01 -2.80 18.27
C LEU A 204 -27.13 -3.61 18.91
N VAL A 205 -27.90 -4.30 18.08
CA VAL A 205 -28.74 -5.40 18.53
C VAL A 205 -27.84 -6.63 18.57
N TYR A 206 -27.58 -7.14 19.77
CA TYR A 206 -26.89 -8.40 20.00
C TYR A 206 -27.89 -9.48 20.41
#